data_AF-A0A1V5RE21-F1
#
_entry.id   AF-A0A1V5RE21-F1
#
_cell.length_a   1.000
_cell.length_b   1.000
_cell.length_c   1.000
_cell.angle_alpha   90.00
_cell.angle_beta   90.00
_cell.angle_gamma   90.00
#
_symmetry.space_group_name_H-M   'P 1'
#
loop_
_entity.id
_entity.type
_entity.pdbx_description
1 polymer ?
#
loop_
_entity_poly.entity_id
_entity_poly.type
_entity_poly.pdbx_seq_one_letter_code
_entity_poly.pdbx_strand_id
1 'polypeptide(L)'
;MLTLPGVGKATAAALLAFCYQEKSIYLETNIRRVLLYYYFHDQTDVHDRVLEAILAKIIVLVDDPRSWYYALMDYGVLLKALVPNPNTKSAHYAKQSRFEGSKRQVRAALLHHIAEHGPISLPAVSSMLREYDSKYLDQSIEELLKEGFLLLREGYLSIR
;
A
#
# COMPACT_ATOMS: atom_id res chain seq x y z
N MET A 1 -1.56 11.43 15.46
CA MET A 1 -0.85 10.63 14.44
C MET A 1 -0.85 11.25 13.04
N LEU A 2 -1.95 11.85 12.57
CA LEU A 2 -2.04 12.44 11.22
C LEU A 2 -1.12 13.66 10.97
N THR A 3 -0.42 14.15 11.99
CA THR A 3 0.53 15.27 11.89
C THR A 3 1.91 14.86 11.39
N LEU A 4 2.18 13.56 11.24
CA LEU A 4 3.46 13.05 10.74
C LEU A 4 3.50 13.11 9.20
N PRO A 5 4.55 13.69 8.59
CA PRO A 5 4.73 13.67 7.14
C PRO A 5 4.71 12.24 6.60
N GLY A 6 3.92 11.99 5.54
CA GLY A 6 3.81 10.66 4.91
C GLY A 6 2.86 9.67 5.60
N VAL A 7 2.23 10.02 6.73
CA VAL A 7 1.29 9.15 7.45
C VAL A 7 -0.16 9.50 7.10
N GLY A 8 -0.77 8.71 6.21
CA GLY A 8 -2.19 8.84 5.85
C GLY A 8 -3.14 8.20 6.87
N LYS A 9 -4.47 8.35 6.64
CA LYS A 9 -5.55 7.81 7.49
C LYS A 9 -5.37 6.31 7.78
N ALA A 10 -5.10 5.51 6.76
CA ALA A 10 -4.92 4.07 6.90
C ALA A 10 -3.72 3.71 7.79
N THR A 11 -2.57 4.37 7.58
CA THR A 11 -1.36 4.14 8.38
C THR A 11 -1.55 4.60 9.83
N ALA A 12 -2.19 5.74 10.05
CA ALA A 12 -2.52 6.21 11.39
C ALA A 12 -3.45 5.22 12.13
N ALA A 13 -4.49 4.72 11.46
CA ALA A 13 -5.36 3.69 12.04
C ALA A 13 -4.59 2.39 12.34
N ALA A 14 -3.73 1.93 11.44
CA ALA A 14 -2.89 0.75 11.68
C ALA A 14 -2.04 0.93 12.95
N LEU A 15 -1.35 2.05 13.08
CA LEU A 15 -0.50 2.33 14.24
C LEU A 15 -1.32 2.37 15.54
N LEU A 16 -2.49 3.01 15.52
CA LEU A 16 -3.40 3.03 16.69
C LEU A 16 -3.82 1.62 17.09
N ALA A 17 -4.28 0.80 16.14
CA ALA A 17 -4.70 -0.58 16.40
C ALA A 17 -3.54 -1.48 16.88
N PHE A 18 -2.43 -1.51 16.15
CA PHE A 18 -1.36 -2.49 16.41
C PHE A 18 -0.38 -2.03 17.49
N CYS A 19 0.00 -0.75 17.54
CA CYS A 19 0.99 -0.29 18.51
C CYS A 19 0.33 0.10 19.84
N TYR A 20 -0.81 0.79 19.78
CA TYR A 20 -1.46 1.38 20.96
C TYR A 20 -2.68 0.58 21.44
N GLN A 21 -3.10 -0.47 20.73
CA GLN A 21 -4.29 -1.29 21.05
C GLN A 21 -5.59 -0.47 21.12
N GLU A 22 -5.64 0.61 20.33
CA GLU A 22 -6.80 1.49 20.26
C GLU A 22 -7.83 0.94 19.28
N LYS A 23 -9.12 1.17 19.58
CA LYS A 23 -10.28 0.78 18.78
C LYS A 23 -10.46 1.65 17.52
N SER A 24 -9.43 1.70 16.69
CA SER A 24 -9.38 2.50 15.48
C SER A 24 -9.99 1.78 14.27
N ILE A 25 -10.43 2.54 13.25
CA ILE A 25 -11.02 1.99 12.03
C ILE A 25 -9.92 1.70 11.00
N TYR A 26 -9.34 0.50 11.09
CA TYR A 26 -8.32 0.04 10.15
C TYR A 26 -8.91 -0.82 9.02
N LEU A 27 -9.26 -0.18 7.90
CA LEU A 27 -9.81 -0.84 6.71
C LEU A 27 -8.75 -0.98 5.61
N GLU A 28 -7.95 -2.02 5.68
CA GLU A 28 -7.05 -2.42 4.59
C GLU A 28 -7.68 -3.49 3.66
N THR A 29 -6.93 -3.96 2.69
CA THR A 29 -7.39 -4.85 1.61
C THR A 29 -7.87 -6.24 2.07
N ASN A 30 -7.26 -6.86 3.08
CA ASN A 30 -7.72 -8.14 3.62
C ASN A 30 -8.93 -7.94 4.53
N ILE A 31 -8.96 -6.92 5.38
CA ILE A 31 -10.14 -6.55 6.19
C ILE A 31 -11.34 -6.25 5.28
N ARG A 32 -11.13 -5.46 4.22
CA ARG A 32 -12.15 -5.19 3.19
C ARG A 32 -12.69 -6.48 2.59
N ARG A 33 -11.79 -7.44 2.28
CA ARG A 33 -12.17 -8.74 1.72
C ARG A 33 -13.11 -9.50 2.64
N VAL A 34 -12.81 -9.54 3.94
CA VAL A 34 -13.64 -10.24 4.93
C VAL A 34 -15.02 -9.60 5.03
N LEU A 35 -15.09 -8.27 5.13
CA LEU A 35 -16.37 -7.56 5.26
C LEU A 35 -17.23 -7.73 3.99
N LEU A 36 -16.64 -7.63 2.81
CA LEU A 36 -17.35 -7.84 1.53
C LEU A 36 -17.82 -9.28 1.36
N TYR A 37 -17.02 -10.26 1.80
CA TYR A 37 -17.39 -11.66 1.76
C TYR A 37 -18.61 -11.96 2.65
N TYR A 38 -18.59 -11.51 3.91
CA TYR A 38 -19.64 -11.85 4.87
C TYR A 38 -20.91 -11.01 4.75
N TYR A 39 -20.81 -9.72 4.41
CA TYR A 39 -21.96 -8.81 4.48
C TYR A 39 -22.56 -8.46 3.11
N PHE A 40 -21.86 -8.71 2.01
CA PHE A 40 -22.25 -8.24 0.68
C PHE A 40 -22.20 -9.37 -0.35
N HIS A 41 -23.10 -10.35 -0.25
CA HIS A 41 -23.12 -11.51 -1.14
C HIS A 41 -23.45 -11.13 -2.60
N ASP A 42 -24.53 -10.35 -2.80
CA ASP A 42 -25.08 -10.02 -4.12
C ASP A 42 -25.01 -8.53 -4.49
N GLN A 43 -24.13 -7.76 -3.82
CA GLN A 43 -23.96 -6.32 -4.06
C GLN A 43 -22.58 -6.01 -4.63
N THR A 44 -22.53 -5.07 -5.57
CA THR A 44 -21.31 -4.46 -6.12
C THR A 44 -21.27 -2.97 -5.78
N ASP A 45 -20.18 -2.29 -6.15
CA ASP A 45 -20.00 -0.86 -5.97
C ASP A 45 -20.15 -0.41 -4.51
N VAL A 46 -19.71 -1.28 -3.59
CA VAL A 46 -19.75 -1.01 -2.15
C VAL A 46 -18.65 -0.02 -1.80
N HIS A 47 -19.04 1.17 -1.34
CA HIS A 47 -18.11 2.20 -0.89
C HIS A 47 -17.48 1.87 0.46
N ASP A 48 -16.21 2.25 0.62
CA ASP A 48 -15.46 2.06 1.88
C ASP A 48 -16.18 2.67 3.10
N ARG A 49 -16.91 3.78 2.92
CA ARG A 49 -17.71 4.38 4.02
C ARG A 49 -18.71 3.42 4.67
N VAL A 50 -19.27 2.50 3.88
CA VAL A 50 -20.22 1.49 4.37
C VAL A 50 -19.49 0.44 5.20
N LEU A 51 -18.33 0.01 4.71
CA LEU A 51 -17.47 -0.96 5.40
C LEU A 51 -16.88 -0.38 6.68
N GLU A 52 -16.44 0.89 6.66
CA GLU A 52 -15.97 1.63 7.83
C GLU A 52 -17.07 1.72 8.90
N ALA A 53 -18.33 1.95 8.51
CA ALA A 53 -19.45 2.00 9.45
C ALA A 53 -19.76 0.63 10.09
N ILE A 54 -19.63 -0.46 9.34
CA ILE A 54 -19.74 -1.83 9.90
C ILE A 54 -18.58 -2.08 10.86
N LEU A 55 -17.35 -1.77 10.43
CA LEU A 55 -16.14 -1.97 11.22
C LEU A 55 -16.20 -1.19 12.54
N ALA A 56 -16.72 0.04 12.51
CA ALA A 56 -16.91 0.87 13.71
C ALA A 56 -17.89 0.26 14.73
N LYS A 57 -18.93 -0.44 14.27
CA LYS A 57 -19.87 -1.14 15.16
C LYS A 57 -19.27 -2.40 15.77
N ILE A 58 -18.36 -3.07 15.06
CA ILE A 58 -17.74 -4.32 15.55
C ILE A 58 -16.62 -3.99 16.53
N ILE A 59 -15.73 -3.05 16.18
CA ILE A 59 -14.51 -2.77 16.97
C ILE A 59 -14.80 -2.29 18.39
N VAL A 60 -15.95 -1.64 18.63
CA VAL A 60 -16.34 -1.22 20.00
C VAL A 60 -16.55 -2.40 20.94
N LEU A 61 -16.89 -3.57 20.41
CA LEU A 61 -17.13 -4.81 21.16
C LEU A 61 -15.87 -5.69 21.31
N VAL A 62 -14.75 -5.30 20.70
CA VAL A 62 -13.51 -6.08 20.70
C VAL A 62 -12.65 -5.66 21.89
N ASP A 63 -12.23 -6.61 22.72
CA ASP A 63 -11.38 -6.33 23.89
C ASP A 63 -9.90 -6.17 23.52
N ASP A 64 -9.42 -6.97 22.56
CA ASP A 64 -8.05 -6.91 22.02
C ASP A 64 -8.07 -6.57 20.52
N PRO A 65 -8.07 -5.26 20.17
CA PRO A 65 -8.05 -4.82 18.78
C PRO A 65 -6.88 -5.37 17.97
N ARG A 66 -5.70 -5.51 18.59
CA ARG A 66 -4.49 -5.94 17.89
C ARG A 66 -4.62 -7.38 17.42
N SER A 67 -4.90 -8.30 18.34
CA SER A 67 -5.03 -9.72 18.00
C SER A 67 -6.22 -9.96 17.07
N TRP A 68 -7.31 -9.21 17.27
CA TRP A 68 -8.46 -9.27 16.40
C TRP A 68 -8.15 -8.85 14.96
N TYR A 69 -7.43 -7.75 14.76
CA TYR A 69 -7.01 -7.32 13.43
C TYR A 69 -6.02 -8.29 12.78
N TYR A 70 -5.10 -8.90 13.53
CA TYR A 70 -4.25 -9.97 13.01
C TYR A 70 -5.07 -11.15 12.49
N ALA A 71 -5.99 -11.67 13.30
CA ALA A 71 -6.87 -12.76 12.90
C ALA A 71 -7.71 -12.43 11.66
N LEU A 72 -8.21 -11.19 11.58
CA LEU A 72 -9.04 -10.74 10.46
C LEU A 72 -8.23 -10.59 9.17
N MET A 73 -6.97 -10.15 9.26
CA MET A 73 -6.06 -10.11 8.12
C MET A 73 -5.69 -11.51 7.63
N ASP A 74 -5.34 -12.42 8.54
CA ASP A 74 -5.03 -13.82 8.21
C ASP A 74 -6.21 -14.52 7.56
N TYR A 75 -7.41 -14.31 8.10
CA TYR A 75 -8.63 -14.83 7.50
C TYR A 75 -8.90 -14.23 6.12
N GLY A 76 -8.65 -12.93 5.94
CA GLY A 76 -8.73 -12.32 4.63
C GLY A 76 -7.73 -12.96 3.65
N VAL A 77 -6.49 -13.22 4.03
CA VAL A 77 -5.51 -13.95 3.20
C VAL A 77 -6.04 -15.33 2.82
N LEU A 78 -6.59 -16.07 3.79
CA LEU A 78 -7.21 -17.37 3.55
C LEU A 78 -8.35 -17.28 2.52
N LEU A 79 -9.26 -16.32 2.66
CA LEU A 79 -10.36 -16.11 1.71
C LEU A 79 -9.88 -15.90 0.28
N LYS A 80 -8.74 -15.22 0.08
CA LYS A 80 -8.17 -15.02 -1.26
C LYS A 80 -7.87 -16.35 -1.97
N ALA A 81 -7.50 -17.38 -1.20
CA ALA A 81 -7.19 -18.71 -1.73
C ALA A 81 -8.44 -19.58 -1.92
N LEU A 82 -9.51 -19.33 -1.15
CA LEU A 82 -10.67 -20.21 -1.10
C LEU A 82 -11.84 -19.78 -2.00
N VAL A 83 -12.01 -18.49 -2.26
CA VAL A 83 -13.20 -17.97 -2.94
C VAL A 83 -12.86 -16.97 -4.04
N PRO A 84 -13.74 -16.77 -5.04
CA PRO A 84 -13.61 -15.68 -6.00
C PRO A 84 -13.44 -14.35 -5.27
N ASN A 85 -12.47 -13.54 -5.69
CA ASN A 85 -11.98 -12.37 -4.97
C ASN A 85 -13.12 -11.40 -4.55
N PRO A 86 -13.50 -11.35 -3.26
CA PRO A 86 -14.58 -10.49 -2.80
C PRO A 86 -14.32 -8.99 -3.01
N ASN A 87 -13.04 -8.59 -3.10
CA ASN A 87 -12.68 -7.18 -3.29
C ASN A 87 -13.16 -6.60 -4.61
N THR A 88 -13.55 -7.41 -5.61
CA THR A 88 -14.15 -6.92 -6.86
C THR A 88 -15.48 -6.20 -6.64
N LYS A 89 -16.12 -6.39 -5.49
CA LYS A 89 -17.37 -5.73 -5.10
C LYS A 89 -17.18 -4.30 -4.58
N SER A 90 -15.94 -3.87 -4.34
CA SER A 90 -15.67 -2.51 -3.85
C SER A 90 -15.81 -1.48 -4.98
N ALA A 91 -16.44 -0.34 -4.69
CA ALA A 91 -16.48 0.81 -5.60
C ALA A 91 -15.08 1.36 -5.96
N HIS A 92 -14.08 1.07 -5.13
CA HIS A 92 -12.70 1.51 -5.33
C HIS A 92 -11.81 0.39 -5.87
N TYR A 93 -12.40 -0.73 -6.31
CA TYR A 93 -11.63 -1.83 -6.84
C TYR A 93 -10.97 -1.46 -8.17
N ALA A 94 -9.64 -1.42 -8.17
CA ALA A 94 -8.84 -1.37 -9.37
C ALA A 94 -7.96 -2.62 -9.40
N LYS A 95 -8.01 -3.37 -10.51
CA LYS A 95 -7.11 -4.49 -10.72
C LYS A 95 -5.69 -3.95 -10.87
N GLN A 96 -4.83 -4.26 -9.90
CA GLN A 96 -3.42 -3.88 -9.97
C GLN A 96 -2.79 -4.51 -11.21
N SER A 97 -2.08 -3.70 -12.00
CA SER A 97 -1.32 -4.19 -13.16
C SER A 97 -0.22 -5.17 -12.71
N ARG A 98 0.26 -5.98 -13.66
CA ARG A 98 1.43 -6.85 -13.41
C ARG A 98 2.59 -6.00 -12.88
N PHE A 99 3.36 -6.59 -11.96
CA PHE A 99 4.54 -5.92 -11.45
C PHE A 99 5.65 -5.87 -12.51
N GLU A 100 5.87 -6.98 -13.19
CA GLU A 100 6.82 -7.09 -14.31
C GLU A 100 6.49 -6.08 -15.42
N GLY A 101 7.50 -5.33 -15.84
CA GLY A 101 7.42 -4.24 -16.82
C GLY A 101 6.69 -2.99 -16.33
N SER A 102 6.39 -2.87 -15.03
CA SER A 102 5.65 -1.71 -14.51
C SER A 102 6.55 -0.61 -13.97
N LYS A 103 6.06 0.64 -13.96
CA LYS A 103 6.74 1.76 -13.29
C LYS A 103 7.10 1.46 -11.83
N ARG A 104 6.27 0.68 -11.12
CA ARG A 104 6.56 0.26 -9.73
C ARG A 104 7.82 -0.59 -9.63
N GLN A 105 8.06 -1.46 -10.60
CA GLN A 105 9.28 -2.26 -10.68
C GLN A 105 10.49 -1.38 -10.97
N VAL A 106 10.40 -0.49 -11.96
CA VAL A 106 11.49 0.44 -12.31
C VAL A 106 11.89 1.31 -11.11
N ARG A 107 10.89 1.88 -10.43
CA ARG A 107 11.09 2.68 -9.23
C ARG A 107 11.78 1.89 -8.11
N ALA A 108 11.35 0.65 -7.87
CA ALA A 108 11.95 -0.21 -6.86
C ALA A 108 13.40 -0.57 -7.24
N ALA A 109 13.65 -0.93 -8.50
CA ALA A 109 14.99 -1.27 -8.99
C ALA A 109 15.97 -0.10 -8.82
N LEU A 110 15.53 1.14 -9.13
CA LEU A 110 16.33 2.34 -8.93
C LEU A 110 16.70 2.54 -7.45
N LEU A 111 15.71 2.45 -6.56
CA LEU A 111 15.96 2.58 -5.12
C LEU A 111 16.87 1.46 -4.60
N HIS A 112 16.61 0.21 -4.96
CA HIS A 112 17.45 -0.92 -4.56
C HIS A 112 18.89 -0.76 -5.03
N HIS A 113 19.08 -0.35 -6.28
CA HIS A 113 20.43 -0.14 -6.82
C HIS A 113 21.19 0.92 -6.02
N ILE A 114 20.60 2.09 -5.75
CA ILE A 114 21.23 3.15 -4.99
C ILE A 114 21.48 2.72 -3.53
N ALA A 115 20.56 1.97 -2.93
CA ALA A 115 20.71 1.45 -1.58
C ALA A 115 21.88 0.46 -1.45
N GLU A 116 22.11 -0.36 -2.49
CA GLU A 116 23.16 -1.38 -2.50
C GLU A 116 24.53 -0.83 -2.92
N HIS A 117 24.57 0.06 -3.91
CA HIS A 117 25.82 0.49 -4.57
C HIS A 117 26.22 1.93 -4.23
N GLY A 118 25.34 2.67 -3.54
CA GLY A 118 25.53 4.08 -3.22
C GLY A 118 25.08 5.03 -4.34
N PRO A 119 25.45 6.32 -4.25
CA PRO A 119 24.99 7.34 -5.18
C PRO A 119 25.39 7.07 -6.64
N ILE A 120 24.47 7.32 -7.57
CA ILE A 120 24.67 7.08 -9.01
C ILE A 120 24.63 8.42 -9.75
N SER A 121 25.54 8.65 -10.69
CA SER A 121 25.48 9.83 -11.55
C SER A 121 24.24 9.78 -12.44
N LEU A 122 23.44 10.84 -12.47
CA LEU A 122 22.19 10.93 -13.25
C LEU A 122 22.36 10.50 -14.73
N PRO A 123 23.44 10.86 -15.45
CA PRO A 123 23.64 10.41 -16.82
C PRO A 123 23.88 8.90 -16.97
N ALA A 124 24.39 8.23 -15.93
CA ALA A 124 24.67 6.79 -15.97
C ALA A 124 23.41 5.94 -15.71
N VAL A 125 22.37 6.51 -15.09
CA VAL A 125 21.18 5.76 -14.64
C VAL A 125 20.51 5.03 -15.79
N SER A 126 20.31 5.68 -16.94
CA SER A 126 19.70 5.06 -18.13
C SER A 126 20.54 3.92 -18.71
N SER A 127 21.87 3.97 -18.55
CA SER A 127 22.77 2.89 -19.00
C SER A 127 22.75 1.71 -18.03
N MET A 128 22.69 1.98 -16.73
CA MET A 128 22.70 0.97 -15.67
C MET A 128 21.36 0.24 -15.55
N LEU A 129 20.25 0.92 -15.81
CA LEU A 129 18.89 0.38 -15.75
C LEU A 129 18.27 0.24 -17.15
N ARG A 130 19.10 -0.12 -18.13
CA ARG A 130 18.74 -0.17 -19.55
C ARG A 130 17.70 -1.23 -19.91
N GLU A 131 17.56 -2.26 -19.07
CA GLU A 131 16.53 -3.29 -19.24
C GLU A 131 15.10 -2.77 -18.95
N TYR A 132 14.98 -1.60 -18.33
CA TYR A 132 13.69 -1.00 -17.99
C TYR A 132 13.25 0.04 -19.02
N ASP A 133 11.94 0.26 -19.10
CA ASP A 133 11.34 1.29 -19.95
C ASP A 133 11.83 2.69 -19.54
N SER A 134 12.42 3.42 -20.48
CA SER A 134 13.05 4.72 -20.22
C SER A 134 12.05 5.78 -19.74
N LYS A 135 10.81 5.76 -20.24
CA LYS A 135 9.77 6.69 -19.81
C LYS A 135 9.38 6.42 -18.36
N TYR A 136 9.27 5.16 -17.96
CA TYR A 136 9.03 4.82 -16.56
C TYR A 136 10.20 5.15 -15.66
N LEU A 137 11.43 5.06 -16.16
CA LEU A 137 12.63 5.45 -15.42
C LEU A 137 12.64 6.95 -15.14
N ASP A 138 12.43 7.78 -16.17
CA ASP A 138 12.37 9.24 -16.04
C ASP A 138 11.27 9.68 -15.07
N GLN A 139 10.07 9.11 -15.23
CA GLN A 139 8.95 9.36 -14.30
C GLN A 139 9.27 8.93 -12.87
N SER A 140 9.96 7.80 -12.70
CA SER A 140 10.32 7.31 -11.36
C SER A 140 11.32 8.24 -10.68
N ILE A 141 12.33 8.74 -11.41
CA ILE A 141 13.31 9.70 -10.88
C ILE A 141 12.59 10.98 -10.42
N GLU A 142 11.73 11.56 -11.28
CA GLU A 142 10.99 12.78 -10.97
C GLU A 142 10.10 12.61 -9.72
N GLU A 143 9.31 11.53 -9.68
CA GLU A 143 8.41 11.23 -8.56
C GLU A 143 9.19 11.00 -7.26
N LEU A 144 10.30 10.26 -7.32
CA LEU A 144 11.13 9.97 -6.16
C LEU A 144 11.82 11.21 -5.59
N LEU A 145 12.27 12.14 -6.45
CA LEU A 145 12.82 13.42 -6.04
C LEU A 145 11.73 14.29 -5.38
N LYS A 146 10.55 14.37 -6.00
CA LYS A 146 9.41 15.14 -5.50
C LYS A 146 8.91 14.64 -4.14
N GLU A 147 8.88 13.34 -3.95
CA GLU A 147 8.50 12.70 -2.69
C GLU A 147 9.61 12.75 -1.63
N GLY A 148 10.83 13.11 -2.02
CA GLY A 148 11.98 13.24 -1.12
C GLY A 148 12.64 11.91 -0.74
N PHE A 149 12.40 10.85 -1.51
CA PHE A 149 13.13 9.57 -1.36
C PHE A 149 14.51 9.62 -2.02
N LEU A 150 14.64 10.39 -3.11
CA LEU A 150 15.91 10.68 -3.74
C LEU A 150 16.33 12.14 -3.51
N LEU A 151 17.64 12.37 -3.53
CA LEU A 151 18.28 13.67 -3.54
C LEU A 151 19.22 13.75 -4.74
N LEU A 152 19.12 14.83 -5.51
CA LEU A 152 20.07 15.16 -6.57
C LEU A 152 21.10 16.16 -6.03
N ARG A 153 22.38 15.77 -5.96
CA ARG A 153 23.49 16.63 -5.54
C ARG A 153 24.66 16.46 -6.50
N GLU A 154 25.16 17.56 -7.03
CA GLU A 154 26.34 17.57 -7.93
C GLU A 154 26.22 16.58 -9.11
N GLY A 155 24.99 16.37 -9.61
CA GLY A 155 24.71 15.42 -10.70
C GLY A 155 24.57 13.96 -10.27
N TYR A 156 24.59 13.65 -8.97
CA TYR A 156 24.39 12.31 -8.42
C TYR A 156 23.04 12.17 -7.71
N LEU A 157 22.34 11.07 -7.98
CA LEU A 157 21.17 10.62 -7.24
C LEU A 157 21.62 9.79 -6.04
N SER A 158 21.08 10.11 -4.87
CA SER A 158 21.31 9.38 -3.61
C SER A 158 19.99 9.19 -2.87
N ILE A 159 19.89 8.16 -2.03
CA ILE A 159 18.75 8.02 -1.11
C ILE A 159 18.96 8.99 0.06
N ARG A 160 17.86 9.58 0.52
CA ARG A 160 17.85 10.47 1.68
C ARG A 160 18.14 9.75 3.00
#